data_AF-A0A1R3GT39-F1
#
_entry.id   AF-A0A1R3GT39-F1
#
_cell.length_a   1.000
_cell.length_b   1.000
_cell.length_c   1.000
_cell.angle_alpha   90.00
_cell.angle_beta   90.00
_cell.angle_gamma   90.00
#
_symmetry.space_group_name_H-M   'P 1'
#
loop_
_entity.id
_entity.type
_entity.pdbx_description
1 polymer ?
#
loop_
_entity_poly.entity_id
_entity_poly.type
_entity_poly.pdbx_seq_one_letter_code
_entity_poly.pdbx_strand_id
1 'polypeptide(L)'
;MVNVGKEWESHASLAIDKARLAKKSRLAKEASILLMVAHDGFSDAERCLHYLLASNNVDEVVLLSSLGKLSGKEMMNLIHYLGKWLKQYERFPQAIPCPKAYSSSSLGLKACDWVPKLEDVTKCLGFVLDENFSSLMMHPEFHEELKSLEGVVSSLAFEARFCSLMVNVIDKLRAGDVQS
;
A
#
# COMPACT_ATOMS: atom_id res chain seq x y z
N MET A 1 11.92 14.06 13.41
CA MET A 1 11.54 13.67 12.03
C MET A 1 12.71 13.53 11.06
N VAL A 2 13.92 14.04 11.33
CA VAL A 2 15.07 14.00 10.40
C VAL A 2 15.71 12.60 10.19
N ASN A 3 15.24 11.54 10.86
CA ASN A 3 15.87 10.21 10.76
C ASN A 3 15.11 9.16 9.94
N VAL A 4 13.80 9.32 9.71
CA VAL A 4 13.00 8.28 9.02
C VAL A 4 13.37 8.21 7.54
N GLY A 5 13.50 9.35 6.85
CA GLY A 5 13.90 9.38 5.44
C GLY A 5 15.26 8.72 5.17
N LYS A 6 16.27 8.99 6.02
CA LYS A 6 17.58 8.35 5.93
C LYS A 6 17.52 6.84 6.20
N GLU A 7 16.65 6.39 7.09
CA GLU A 7 16.41 4.97 7.34
C GLU A 7 15.76 4.28 6.12
N TRP A 8 14.79 4.93 5.46
CA TRP A 8 14.22 4.45 4.20
C TRP A 8 15.26 4.34 3.09
N GLU A 9 16.08 5.38 2.87
CA GLU A 9 17.14 5.39 1.85
C GLU A 9 18.21 4.33 2.11
N SER A 10 18.62 4.17 3.38
CA SER A 10 19.57 3.15 3.81
C SER A 10 19.03 1.74 3.52
N HIS A 11 17.77 1.48 3.84
CA HIS A 11 17.14 0.19 3.57
C HIS A 11 16.92 -0.07 2.08
N ALA A 12 16.58 0.95 1.29
CA ALA A 12 16.47 0.83 -0.16
C ALA A 12 17.82 0.45 -0.79
N SER A 13 18.90 1.12 -0.37
CA SER A 13 20.27 0.83 -0.83
C SER A 13 20.69 -0.59 -0.45
N LEU A 14 20.43 -0.99 0.81
CA LEU A 14 20.71 -2.34 1.29
C LEU A 14 19.93 -3.42 0.52
N ALA A 15 18.68 -3.16 0.15
CA ALA A 15 17.87 -4.08 -0.66
C ALA A 15 18.47 -4.29 -2.05
N ILE A 16 18.93 -3.21 -2.70
CA ILE A 16 19.59 -3.27 -4.01
C ILE A 16 20.90 -4.06 -3.92
N ASP A 17 21.73 -3.78 -2.93
CA ASP A 17 23.00 -4.47 -2.75
C ASP A 17 22.79 -5.97 -2.48
N LYS A 18 21.81 -6.33 -1.66
CA LYS A 18 21.43 -7.73 -1.42
C LYS A 18 20.89 -8.41 -2.67
N ALA A 19 20.11 -7.70 -3.49
CA ALA A 19 19.61 -8.23 -4.77
C ALA A 19 20.73 -8.48 -5.80
N ARG A 20 21.81 -7.70 -5.74
CA ARG A 20 23.01 -7.83 -6.60
C ARG A 20 23.95 -8.95 -6.13
N LEU A 21 24.23 -9.01 -4.83
CA LEU A 21 25.16 -9.97 -4.21
C LEU A 21 24.59 -11.39 -4.19
N ALA A 22 23.34 -11.53 -3.76
CA ALA A 22 22.63 -12.79 -3.86
C ALA A 22 22.09 -12.90 -5.29
N LYS A 23 22.94 -13.28 -6.25
CA LYS A 23 22.49 -13.73 -7.59
C LYS A 23 21.30 -14.68 -7.38
N LYS A 24 20.06 -14.19 -7.53
CA LYS A 24 18.76 -14.88 -7.37
C LYS A 24 18.01 -14.82 -6.02
N SER A 25 18.27 -13.88 -5.10
CA SER A 25 17.27 -13.67 -4.01
C SER A 25 16.03 -12.97 -4.57
N ARG A 26 15.03 -13.77 -4.99
CA ARG A 26 13.71 -13.29 -5.44
C ARG A 26 13.11 -12.31 -4.43
N LEU A 27 13.25 -12.62 -3.14
CA LEU A 27 12.78 -11.79 -2.03
C LEU A 27 13.47 -10.42 -1.97
N ALA A 28 14.78 -10.35 -2.22
CA ALA A 28 15.48 -9.07 -2.24
C ALA A 28 15.04 -8.21 -3.43
N LYS A 29 14.74 -8.83 -4.57
CA LYS A 29 14.17 -8.13 -5.74
C LYS A 29 12.76 -7.60 -5.45
N GLU A 30 11.88 -8.44 -4.91
CA GLU A 30 10.52 -8.04 -4.52
C GLU A 30 10.57 -6.91 -3.47
N ALA A 31 11.43 -7.02 -2.46
CA ALA A 31 11.64 -5.96 -1.47
C ALA A 31 12.17 -4.66 -2.09
N SER A 32 13.09 -4.74 -3.05
CA SER A 32 13.60 -3.55 -3.75
C SER A 32 12.52 -2.82 -4.55
N ILE A 33 11.61 -3.58 -5.20
CA ILE A 33 10.47 -3.00 -5.92
C ILE A 33 9.50 -2.36 -4.93
N LEU A 34 9.20 -3.05 -3.82
CA LEU A 34 8.29 -2.54 -2.80
C LEU A 34 8.80 -1.23 -2.18
N LEU A 35 10.10 -1.15 -1.86
CA LEU A 35 10.73 0.07 -1.31
C LEU A 35 10.81 1.19 -2.35
N MET A 36 11.04 0.87 -3.62
CA MET A 36 10.99 1.84 -4.72
C MET A 36 9.58 2.44 -4.83
N VAL A 37 8.55 1.60 -4.84
CA VAL A 37 7.14 2.03 -4.90
C VAL A 37 6.78 2.91 -3.70
N ALA A 38 7.27 2.57 -2.51
CA ALA A 38 7.08 3.36 -1.30
C ALA A 38 7.88 4.67 -1.25
N HIS A 39 8.72 4.95 -2.24
CA HIS A 39 9.50 6.18 -2.30
C HIS A 39 9.06 7.07 -3.46
N ASP A 40 8.79 6.48 -4.62
CA ASP A 40 8.48 7.19 -5.87
C ASP A 40 7.18 7.98 -5.78
N GLY A 41 7.23 9.27 -6.13
CA GLY A 41 6.06 10.16 -6.15
C GLY A 41 5.54 10.64 -4.78
N PHE A 42 6.16 10.22 -3.67
CA PHE A 42 5.80 10.65 -2.32
C PHE A 42 6.77 11.68 -1.75
N SER A 43 6.21 12.71 -1.12
CA SER A 43 6.93 13.71 -0.33
C SER A 43 7.38 13.15 1.02
N ASP A 44 8.31 13.84 1.68
CA ASP A 44 8.82 13.41 3.00
C ASP A 44 7.71 13.37 4.06
N ALA A 45 6.73 14.28 4.00
CA ALA A 45 5.58 14.29 4.90
C ALA A 45 4.65 13.07 4.65
N GLU A 46 4.41 12.72 3.39
CA GLU A 46 3.62 11.55 3.02
C GLU A 46 4.29 10.25 3.45
N ARG A 47 5.62 10.16 3.36
CA ARG A 47 6.37 8.98 3.85
C ARG A 47 6.21 8.75 5.36
N CYS A 48 5.90 9.78 6.15
CA CYS A 48 5.54 9.57 7.56
C CYS A 48 4.16 8.90 7.73
N LEU A 49 3.23 9.14 6.80
CA LEU A 49 1.91 8.49 6.80
C LEU A 49 1.99 7.01 6.41
N HIS A 50 3.06 6.58 5.75
CA HIS A 50 3.29 5.17 5.41
C HIS A 50 3.27 4.32 6.68
N TYR A 51 4.00 4.77 7.71
CA TYR A 51 4.03 4.08 9.00
C TYR A 51 2.66 4.06 9.68
N LEU A 52 1.89 5.14 9.61
CA LEU A 52 0.56 5.21 10.21
C LEU A 52 -0.36 4.13 9.62
N LEU A 53 -0.40 4.01 8.29
CA LEU A 53 -1.25 3.04 7.60
C LEU A 53 -0.73 1.60 7.70
N ALA A 54 0.59 1.39 7.74
CA ALA A 54 1.18 0.06 7.87
C ALA A 54 1.17 -0.48 9.32
N SER A 55 0.95 0.38 10.31
CA SER A 55 1.04 0.04 11.72
C SER A 55 -0.21 -0.68 12.21
N ASN A 56 -0.02 -1.92 12.66
CA ASN A 56 -1.04 -2.70 13.37
C ASN A 56 -1.45 -2.09 14.75
N ASN A 57 -0.75 -1.06 15.23
CA ASN A 57 -1.00 -0.46 16.54
C ASN A 57 -2.08 0.62 16.52
N VAL A 58 -2.63 0.96 15.35
CA VAL A 58 -3.66 2.00 15.23
C VAL A 58 -5.02 1.33 15.37
N ASP A 59 -5.72 1.66 16.45
CA ASP A 59 -7.11 1.24 16.64
C ASP A 59 -8.03 1.94 15.61
N GLU A 60 -8.94 1.17 15.03
CA GLU A 60 -9.82 1.64 13.96
C GLU A 60 -10.74 2.77 14.42
N VAL A 61 -11.24 2.70 15.66
CA VAL A 61 -12.11 3.74 16.24
C VAL A 61 -11.32 5.02 16.46
N VAL A 62 -10.07 4.90 16.94
CA VAL A 62 -9.18 6.05 17.10
C VAL A 62 -8.86 6.70 15.76
N LEU A 63 -8.59 5.90 14.72
CA LEU A 63 -8.35 6.39 13.37
C LEU A 63 -9.57 7.15 12.84
N LEU A 64 -10.76 6.55 12.88
CA LEU A 64 -12.02 7.19 12.46
C LEU A 64 -12.27 8.52 13.18
N SER A 65 -12.08 8.55 14.50
CA SER A 65 -12.24 9.77 15.31
C SER A 65 -11.27 10.89 14.91
N SER A 66 -10.10 10.52 14.38
CA SER A 66 -9.08 11.46 13.92
C SER A 66 -9.40 11.95 12.50
N LEU A 67 -9.91 11.07 11.64
CA LEU A 67 -10.33 11.40 10.29
C LEU A 67 -11.49 12.41 10.28
N GLY A 68 -12.47 12.25 11.17
CA GLY A 68 -13.60 13.19 11.29
C GLY A 68 -13.23 14.59 11.80
N LYS A 69 -11.99 14.82 12.23
CA LYS A 69 -11.48 16.13 12.67
C LYS A 69 -10.67 16.85 11.59
N LEU A 70 -10.42 16.21 10.46
CA LEU A 70 -9.65 16.82 9.37
C LEU A 70 -10.46 17.96 8.74
N SER A 71 -9.80 19.08 8.48
CA SER A 71 -10.38 20.12 7.63
C SER A 71 -10.52 19.64 6.18
N GLY A 72 -11.34 20.32 5.38
CA GLY A 72 -11.51 19.98 3.95
C GLY A 72 -10.18 19.89 3.20
N LYS A 73 -9.27 20.84 3.43
CA LYS A 73 -7.94 20.83 2.80
C LYS A 73 -7.07 19.63 3.24
N GLU A 74 -7.06 19.31 4.54
CA GLU A 74 -6.29 18.18 5.07
C GLU A 74 -6.84 16.86 4.56
N MET A 75 -8.17 16.74 4.51
CA MET A 75 -8.86 15.59 3.94
C MET A 75 -8.57 15.42 2.46
N MET A 76 -8.57 16.49 1.67
CA MET A 76 -8.20 16.42 0.26
C MET A 76 -6.76 15.95 0.05
N ASN A 77 -5.83 16.44 0.87
CA ASN A 77 -4.45 15.96 0.85
C ASN A 77 -4.33 14.48 1.21
N LEU A 78 -5.14 14.00 2.17
CA LEU A 78 -5.19 12.59 2.52
C LEU A 78 -5.74 11.74 1.37
N ILE A 79 -6.81 12.17 0.70
CA ILE A 79 -7.36 11.49 -0.48
C ILE A 79 -6.32 11.43 -1.59
N HIS A 80 -5.63 12.54 -1.90
CA HIS A 80 -4.54 12.55 -2.88
C HIS A 80 -3.44 11.54 -2.52
N TYR A 81 -3.04 11.50 -1.25
CA TYR A 81 -2.03 10.57 -0.77
C TYR A 81 -2.47 9.10 -0.92
N LEU A 82 -3.70 8.76 -0.54
CA LEU A 82 -4.27 7.42 -0.73
C LEU A 82 -4.39 7.08 -2.21
N GLY A 83 -4.79 8.06 -3.03
CA GLY A 83 -4.87 7.95 -4.48
C GLY A 83 -3.53 7.65 -5.14
N LYS A 84 -2.44 8.28 -4.68
CA LYS A 84 -1.07 7.95 -5.12
C LYS A 84 -0.74 6.49 -4.83
N TRP A 85 -1.08 5.98 -3.66
CA TRP A 85 -0.88 4.56 -3.33
C TRP A 85 -1.65 3.62 -4.26
N LEU A 86 -2.92 3.91 -4.54
CA LEU A 86 -3.71 3.10 -5.47
C LEU A 86 -3.09 3.09 -6.88
N LYS A 87 -2.68 4.26 -7.39
CA LYS A 87 -1.99 4.40 -8.69
C LYS A 87 -0.67 3.63 -8.71
N GLN A 88 0.08 3.63 -7.61
CA GLN A 88 1.31 2.85 -7.49
C GLN A 88 1.04 1.33 -7.54
N TYR A 89 0.00 0.85 -6.84
CA TYR A 89 -0.38 -0.56 -6.88
C TYR A 89 -0.91 -1.03 -8.23
N GLU A 90 -1.65 -0.17 -8.92
CA GLU A 90 -2.08 -0.43 -10.29
C GLU A 90 -0.89 -0.52 -11.24
N ARG A 91 0.06 0.40 -11.11
CA ARG A 91 1.25 0.46 -11.98
C ARG A 91 2.26 -0.66 -11.72
N PHE A 92 2.38 -1.09 -10.47
CA PHE A 92 3.34 -2.10 -10.03
C PHE A 92 2.63 -3.24 -9.28
N PRO A 93 1.84 -4.09 -9.97
CA PRO A 93 1.12 -5.19 -9.34
C PRO A 93 2.03 -6.23 -8.65
N GLN A 94 3.32 -6.25 -9.02
CA GLN A 94 4.34 -7.09 -8.40
C GLN A 94 4.88 -6.54 -7.06
N ALA A 95 4.44 -5.36 -6.61
CA ALA A 95 4.81 -4.77 -5.32
C ALA A 95 4.08 -5.48 -4.17
N ILE A 96 4.45 -6.74 -3.93
CA ILE A 96 3.83 -7.60 -2.93
C ILE A 96 4.40 -7.25 -1.55
N PRO A 97 3.57 -7.22 -0.48
CA PRO A 97 4.05 -7.06 0.89
C PRO A 97 5.15 -8.07 1.21
N CYS A 98 6.30 -7.58 1.70
CA CYS A 98 7.40 -8.46 2.08
C CYS A 98 6.97 -9.30 3.29
N PRO A 99 7.19 -10.63 3.30
CA PRO A 99 6.87 -11.45 4.47
C PRO A 99 7.61 -10.95 5.72
N LYS A 100 6.87 -10.56 6.77
CA LYS A 100 7.43 -9.98 8.03
C LYS A 100 8.55 -10.80 8.67
N ALA A 101 8.43 -12.13 8.60
CA ALA A 101 9.44 -13.06 9.12
C ALA A 101 10.77 -12.97 8.35
N TYR A 102 10.75 -12.57 7.08
CA TYR A 102 11.91 -12.58 6.19
C TYR A 102 12.51 -11.18 5.97
N SER A 103 11.70 -10.12 6.02
CA SER A 103 12.15 -8.73 5.92
C SER A 103 13.09 -8.37 7.08
N SER A 104 12.65 -8.60 8.31
CA SER A 104 13.33 -8.15 9.53
C SER A 104 14.47 -9.08 10.00
N SER A 105 14.34 -10.40 9.85
CA SER A 105 15.31 -11.37 10.38
C SER A 105 16.40 -11.79 9.37
N SER A 106 16.03 -12.09 8.12
CA SER A 106 16.96 -12.61 7.11
C SER A 106 17.56 -11.52 6.22
N LEU A 107 16.77 -10.49 5.90
CA LEU A 107 17.20 -9.38 5.04
C LEU A 107 17.50 -8.08 5.82
N GLY A 108 17.12 -7.96 7.09
CA GLY A 108 17.31 -6.74 7.88
C GLY A 108 16.63 -5.49 7.30
N LEU A 109 15.64 -5.66 6.42
CA LEU A 109 14.90 -4.61 5.72
C LEU A 109 13.63 -4.23 6.48
N LYS A 110 13.77 -3.60 7.65
CA LYS A 110 12.61 -3.22 8.47
C LYS A 110 11.68 -2.20 7.80
N ALA A 111 12.17 -1.46 6.81
CA ALA A 111 11.36 -0.49 6.08
C ALA A 111 10.27 -1.15 5.22
N CYS A 112 10.43 -2.43 4.84
CA CYS A 112 9.37 -3.15 4.14
C CYS A 112 8.12 -3.32 5.00
N ASP A 113 8.29 -3.38 6.34
CA ASP A 113 7.18 -3.49 7.28
C ASP A 113 6.43 -2.16 7.47
N TRP A 114 6.97 -1.06 6.94
CA TRP A 114 6.37 0.27 6.98
C TRP A 114 5.65 0.65 5.69
N VAL A 115 5.63 -0.25 4.70
CA VAL A 115 4.90 -0.06 3.46
C VAL A 115 3.43 -0.46 3.70
N PRO A 116 2.47 0.47 3.57
CA PRO A 116 1.04 0.17 3.71
C PRO A 116 0.64 -0.92 2.73
N LYS A 117 -0.25 -1.85 3.09
CA LYS A 117 -0.78 -2.80 2.10
C LYS A 117 -1.90 -2.14 1.30
N LEU A 118 -2.20 -2.68 0.12
CA LEU A 118 -3.35 -2.25 -0.67
C LEU A 118 -4.66 -2.30 0.16
N GLU A 119 -4.83 -3.35 0.98
CA GLU A 119 -5.97 -3.48 1.90
C GLU A 119 -6.06 -2.32 2.91
N ASP A 120 -4.95 -1.92 3.52
CA ASP A 120 -4.92 -0.84 4.50
C ASP A 120 -5.26 0.51 3.83
N VAL A 121 -4.77 0.71 2.60
CA VAL A 121 -5.04 1.91 1.79
C VAL A 121 -6.52 1.97 1.38
N THR A 122 -7.08 0.88 0.84
CA THR A 122 -8.48 0.86 0.41
C THR A 122 -9.44 0.98 1.59
N LYS A 123 -9.11 0.35 2.73
CA LYS A 123 -9.87 0.47 3.97
C LYS A 123 -9.86 1.90 4.50
N CYS A 124 -8.69 2.55 4.55
CA CYS A 124 -8.59 3.95 4.97
C CYS A 124 -9.35 4.89 4.03
N LEU A 125 -9.27 4.67 2.71
CA LEU A 125 -10.04 5.45 1.75
C LEU A 125 -11.55 5.29 1.97
N GLY A 126 -12.03 4.07 2.20
CA GLY A 126 -13.43 3.80 2.55
C GLY A 126 -13.88 4.61 3.77
N PHE A 127 -13.08 4.61 4.84
CA PHE A 127 -13.38 5.40 6.05
C PHE A 127 -13.43 6.90 5.80
N VAL A 128 -12.50 7.43 5.01
CA VAL A 128 -12.51 8.86 4.67
C VAL A 128 -13.80 9.22 3.94
N LEU A 129 -14.22 8.38 2.99
CA LEU A 129 -15.44 8.58 2.22
C LEU A 129 -16.70 8.47 3.09
N ASP A 130 -16.78 7.46 3.93
CA ASP A 130 -17.97 7.19 4.76
C ASP A 130 -18.17 8.30 5.81
N GLU A 131 -17.11 8.67 6.54
CA GLU A 131 -17.20 9.67 7.61
C GLU A 131 -17.44 11.10 7.11
N ASN A 132 -17.03 11.40 5.87
CA ASN A 132 -17.01 12.76 5.36
C ASN A 132 -17.84 12.98 4.10
N PHE A 133 -18.66 12.01 3.71
CA PHE A 133 -19.41 12.04 2.45
C PHE A 133 -20.13 13.37 2.19
N SER A 134 -20.84 13.89 3.19
CA SER A 134 -21.59 15.15 3.08
C SER A 134 -20.69 16.36 2.83
N SER A 135 -19.51 16.41 3.46
CA SER A 135 -18.52 17.46 3.26
C SER A 135 -17.88 17.35 1.88
N LEU A 136 -17.51 16.13 1.47
CA LEU A 136 -16.90 15.84 0.18
C LEU A 136 -17.79 16.21 -1.00
N MET A 137 -19.10 15.94 -0.91
CA MET A 137 -20.08 16.26 -1.96
C MET A 137 -20.25 17.76 -2.23
N MET A 138 -19.79 18.62 -1.31
CA MET A 138 -19.95 20.06 -1.42
C MET A 138 -18.79 20.75 -2.15
N HIS A 139 -17.66 20.06 -2.40
CA HIS A 139 -16.55 20.66 -3.14
C HIS A 139 -16.25 19.92 -4.46
N PRO A 140 -16.39 20.59 -5.62
CA PRO A 140 -16.18 19.99 -6.94
C PRO A 140 -14.79 19.37 -7.16
N GLU A 141 -13.78 19.88 -6.48
CA GLU A 141 -12.42 19.34 -6.53
C GLU A 141 -12.33 17.89 -6.05
N PHE A 142 -13.13 17.49 -5.04
CA PHE A 142 -13.21 16.09 -4.62
C PHE A 142 -13.84 15.22 -5.70
N HIS A 143 -14.83 15.74 -6.44
CA HIS A 143 -15.51 14.96 -7.47
C HIS A 143 -14.57 14.56 -8.59
N GLU A 144 -13.74 15.50 -9.06
CA GLU A 144 -12.76 15.21 -10.12
C GLU A 144 -11.69 14.21 -9.65
N GLU A 145 -11.21 14.33 -8.40
CA GLU A 145 -10.26 13.35 -7.88
C GLU A 145 -10.88 11.97 -7.68
N LEU A 146 -12.09 11.88 -7.11
CA LEU A 146 -12.80 10.60 -6.93
C LEU A 146 -13.11 9.94 -8.27
N LYS A 147 -13.46 10.71 -9.28
CA LYS A 147 -13.63 10.22 -10.65
C LYS A 147 -12.32 9.73 -11.26
N SER A 148 -11.19 10.41 -10.99
CA SER A 148 -9.88 9.89 -11.38
C SER A 148 -9.55 8.57 -10.68
N LEU A 149 -9.97 8.39 -9.42
CA LEU A 149 -9.72 7.18 -8.65
C LEU A 149 -10.64 6.02 -9.04
N GLU A 150 -11.85 6.30 -9.53
CA GLU A 150 -12.80 5.28 -10.01
C GLU A 150 -12.16 4.34 -11.03
N GLY A 151 -11.41 4.87 -11.99
CA GLY A 151 -10.72 4.06 -13.01
C GLY A 151 -9.67 3.13 -12.40
N VAL A 152 -8.85 3.66 -11.49
CA VAL A 152 -7.78 2.90 -10.79
C VAL A 152 -8.38 1.80 -9.92
N VAL A 153 -9.40 2.13 -9.13
CA VAL A 153 -10.08 1.17 -8.25
C VAL A 153 -10.78 0.09 -9.07
N SER A 154 -11.42 0.45 -10.18
CA SER A 154 -12.07 -0.50 -11.08
C SER A 154 -11.09 -1.48 -11.71
N SER A 155 -9.93 -0.98 -12.15
CA SER A 155 -8.82 -1.77 -12.70
C SER A 155 -8.29 -2.78 -11.66
N LEU A 156 -7.97 -2.31 -10.45
CA LEU A 156 -7.53 -3.16 -9.34
C LEU A 156 -8.58 -4.19 -8.93
N ALA A 157 -9.85 -3.81 -8.87
CA ALA A 157 -10.94 -4.70 -8.51
C ALA A 157 -11.18 -5.78 -9.59
N PHE A 158 -11.03 -5.43 -10.86
CA PHE A 158 -11.09 -6.38 -11.97
C PHE A 158 -9.97 -7.42 -11.87
N GLU A 159 -8.74 -6.98 -11.67
CA GLU A 159 -7.58 -7.86 -11.50
C GLU A 159 -7.74 -8.79 -10.28
N ALA A 160 -8.18 -8.25 -9.13
CA ALA A 160 -8.42 -9.03 -7.92
C ALA A 160 -9.48 -10.13 -8.14
N ARG A 161 -10.57 -9.81 -8.84
CA ARG A 161 -11.61 -10.80 -9.21
C ARG A 161 -11.03 -11.87 -10.12
N PHE A 162 -10.26 -11.49 -11.15
CA PHE A 162 -9.64 -12.44 -12.06
C PHE A 162 -8.67 -13.38 -11.34
N CYS A 163 -7.80 -12.85 -10.48
CA CYS A 163 -6.88 -13.64 -9.67
C CYS A 163 -7.62 -14.60 -8.71
N SER A 164 -8.72 -14.16 -8.09
CA SER A 164 -9.51 -15.03 -7.21
C SER A 164 -10.08 -16.26 -7.94
N LEU A 165 -10.49 -16.10 -9.21
CA LEU A 165 -10.96 -17.20 -10.04
C LEU A 165 -9.84 -18.20 -10.32
N MET A 166 -8.64 -17.71 -10.61
CA MET A 166 -7.46 -18.56 -10.83
C MET A 166 -7.05 -19.33 -9.58
N VAL A 167 -7.09 -18.71 -8.41
CA VAL A 167 -6.84 -19.39 -7.13
C VAL A 167 -7.82 -20.55 -6.92
N ASN A 168 -9.11 -20.31 -7.14
CA ASN A 168 -10.12 -21.36 -7.04
C ASN A 168 -9.88 -22.52 -8.02
N VAL A 169 -9.40 -22.25 -9.23
CA VAL A 169 -9.03 -23.30 -10.19
C VAL A 169 -7.81 -24.08 -9.71
N ILE A 170 -6.76 -23.40 -9.23
CA ILE A 170 -5.55 -24.03 -8.71
C ILE A 170 -5.88 -24.95 -7.52
N ASP A 171 -6.75 -24.50 -6.62
CA ASP A 171 -7.16 -25.29 -5.46
C ASP A 171 -7.95 -26.54 -5.87
N LYS A 172 -8.81 -26.44 -6.89
CA LYS A 172 -9.51 -27.59 -7.47
C LYS A 172 -8.56 -28.59 -8.13
N LEU A 173 -7.55 -28.12 -8.86
CA LEU A 173 -6.54 -28.98 -9.48
C LEU A 173 -5.74 -29.73 -8.41
N ARG A 174 -5.28 -29.02 -7.38
CA ARG A 174 -4.56 -29.62 -6.24
C ARG A 174 -5.40 -30.64 -5.47
N ALA A 175 -6.71 -30.42 -5.36
CA ALA A 175 -7.62 -31.37 -4.72
C ALA A 175 -7.85 -32.64 -5.58
N GLY A 176 -7.80 -32.51 -6.90
CA GLY A 176 -7.90 -33.64 -7.85
C GLY A 176 -6.70 -34.58 -7.81
N ASP A 177 -5.49 -34.04 -7.58
CA ASP A 177 -4.24 -34.82 -7.46
C ASP A 177 -4.18 -35.72 -6.20
N VAL A 178 -5.09 -35.54 -5.24
CA VAL A 178 -5.12 -36.32 -3.97
C VAL A 178 -5.99 -37.59 -4.11
N GLN A 179 -6.68 -37.80 -5.23
CA GLN A 179 -7.56 -38.95 -5.46
C GLN A 179 -7.03 -39.99 -6.48
N SER A 180 -5.77 -39.86 -6.92
CA SER A 180 -5.13 -40.80 -7.86
C SER A 180 -3.94 -41.53 -7.26
#